data_AF-A0A973BRZ7-F1
#
_entry.id   AF-A0A973BRZ7-F1
#
_cell.length_a   1.000
_cell.length_b   1.000
_cell.length_c   1.000
_cell.angle_alpha   90.00
_cell.angle_beta   90.00
_cell.angle_gamma   90.00
#
_symmetry.space_group_name_H-M   'P 1'
#
loop_
_entity.id
_entity.type
_entity.pdbx_description
1 polymer ?
#
loop_
_entity_poly.entity_id
_entity_poly.type
_entity_poly.pdbx_seq_one_letter_code
_entity_poly.pdbx_strand_id
1 'polypeptide(L)'
;MTLYAAFLRAINTGQRRLTNDALLTPFQHLGYRDPTAYQAAGNVVFDADEIPDPATIEAAFIERLGISASTLPVAELEGRVGPMTIRTLGTIERMIAKFDRSS
;
A
#
# COMPACT_ATOMS: atom_id res chain seq x y z
N MET A 1 -2.20 0.58 -18.18
CA MET A 1 -2.74 1.11 -16.92
C MET A 1 -3.38 0.01 -16.10
N THR A 2 -2.76 -0.30 -14.96
CA THR A 2 -3.18 -1.30 -13.98
C THR A 2 -3.23 -0.63 -12.62
N LEU A 3 -4.29 -0.92 -11.84
CA LEU A 3 -4.44 -0.45 -10.47
C LEU A 3 -3.61 -1.32 -9.52
N TYR A 4 -2.73 -0.71 -8.74
CA TYR A 4 -1.88 -1.37 -7.75
C TYR A 4 -2.23 -0.93 -6.33
N ALA A 5 -1.95 -1.82 -5.37
CA ALA A 5 -2.00 -1.52 -3.95
C ALA A 5 -0.61 -1.74 -3.33
N ALA A 6 -0.04 -0.69 -2.73
CA ALA A 6 1.16 -0.77 -1.92
C ALA A 6 0.77 -0.88 -0.44
N PHE A 7 1.28 -1.92 0.21
CA PHE A 7 1.19 -2.12 1.65
C PHE A 7 2.52 -1.71 2.28
N LEU A 8 2.55 -0.55 2.91
CA LEU A 8 3.73 0.01 3.56
C LEU A 8 3.69 -0.36 5.04
N ARG A 9 4.83 -0.77 5.59
CA ARG A 9 4.99 -1.00 7.02
C ARG A 9 5.74 0.14 7.68
N ALA A 10 5.67 0.19 9.00
CA ALA A 10 6.32 1.22 9.83
C ALA A 10 5.87 2.67 9.51
N ILE A 11 4.74 2.85 8.81
CA ILE A 11 4.10 4.15 8.66
C ILE A 11 3.41 4.50 9.98
N ASN A 12 3.70 5.68 10.52
CA ASN A 12 3.13 6.18 11.78
C ASN A 12 3.45 5.36 13.05
N THR A 13 4.63 4.76 13.10
CA THR A 13 5.17 4.15 14.33
C THR A 13 5.96 5.17 15.16
N GLY A 14 5.88 5.07 16.49
CA GLY A 14 6.60 5.96 17.41
C GLY A 14 5.96 7.36 17.51
N GLN A 15 6.79 8.42 17.63
CA GLN A 15 6.31 9.79 17.77
C GLN A 15 6.01 10.52 16.44
N ARG A 16 6.34 9.89 15.30
CA ARG A 16 6.17 10.53 13.98
C ARG A 16 4.80 10.21 13.40
N ARG A 17 4.08 11.25 12.98
CA ARG A 17 2.79 11.14 12.29
C ARG A 17 2.90 11.77 10.89
N LEU A 18 2.92 10.94 9.86
CA LEU A 18 2.74 11.33 8.47
C LEU A 18 1.26 11.62 8.21
N THR A 19 1.01 12.74 7.54
CA THR A 19 -0.28 13.04 6.93
C THR A 19 -0.47 12.20 5.68
N ASN A 20 -1.71 12.02 5.23
CA ASN A 20 -1.98 11.34 3.95
C ASN A 20 -1.30 12.07 2.80
N ASP A 21 -1.36 13.41 2.74
CA ASP A 21 -0.72 14.17 1.67
C ASP A 21 0.80 13.92 1.58
N ALA A 22 1.47 13.86 2.73
CA ALA A 22 2.89 13.54 2.80
C ALA A 22 3.17 12.08 2.40
N LEU A 23 2.28 11.15 2.77
CA LEU A 23 2.38 9.73 2.38
C LEU A 23 2.30 9.53 0.87
N LEU A 24 1.58 10.40 0.16
CA LEU A 24 1.35 10.29 -1.28
C LEU A 24 2.45 10.94 -2.13
N THR A 25 3.25 11.85 -1.54
CA THR A 25 4.29 12.58 -2.25
C THR A 25 5.31 11.69 -2.99
N PRO A 26 5.78 10.55 -2.41
CA PRO A 26 6.67 9.64 -3.13
C PRO A 26 6.03 9.02 -4.39
N PHE A 27 4.76 8.62 -4.32
CA PHE A 27 4.05 8.03 -5.46
C PHE A 27 3.82 9.05 -6.58
N GLN A 28 3.44 10.28 -6.21
CA GLN A 28 3.29 11.39 -7.15
C GLN A 28 4.63 11.73 -7.82
N HIS A 29 5.72 11.70 -7.06
CA HIS A 29 7.05 11.98 -7.59
C HIS A 29 7.49 10.96 -8.65
N LEU A 30 7.17 9.69 -8.43
CA LEU A 30 7.45 8.61 -9.37
C LEU A 30 6.54 8.64 -10.62
N GLY A 31 5.60 9.60 -10.70
CA GLY A 31 4.70 9.76 -11.83
C GLY A 31 3.52 8.78 -11.82
N TYR A 32 3.28 8.08 -10.71
CA TYR A 32 2.09 7.25 -10.56
C TYR A 32 0.83 8.10 -10.48
N ARG A 33 -0.24 7.61 -11.11
CA ARG A 33 -1.50 8.35 -11.26
C ARG A 33 -2.45 8.04 -10.12
N ASP A 34 -3.22 9.06 -9.75
CA ASP A 34 -4.27 9.03 -8.73
C ASP A 34 -3.91 8.35 -7.39
N PRO A 35 -2.71 8.61 -6.82
CA PRO A 35 -2.31 7.95 -5.58
C PRO A 35 -3.24 8.37 -4.45
N THR A 36 -3.84 7.38 -3.79
CA THR A 36 -4.85 7.57 -2.74
C THR A 36 -4.50 6.72 -1.52
N ALA A 37 -4.46 7.35 -0.34
CA ALA A 37 -4.17 6.66 0.91
C ALA A 37 -5.43 5.98 1.44
N TYR A 38 -5.36 4.67 1.68
CA TYR A 38 -6.42 3.91 2.33
C TYR A 38 -6.18 3.84 3.85
N GLN A 39 -6.88 4.70 4.59
CA GLN A 39 -6.75 4.89 6.04
C GLN A 39 -5.33 5.33 6.49
N ALA A 40 -5.17 5.70 7.76
CA ALA A 40 -3.90 6.24 8.30
C ALA A 40 -2.77 5.20 8.50
N ALA A 41 -2.89 4.01 7.88
CA ALA A 41 -2.13 2.81 8.23
C ALA A 41 -1.04 2.41 7.21
N GLY A 42 -0.76 3.24 6.21
CA GLY A 42 0.30 2.95 5.23
C GLY A 42 -0.14 2.11 4.03
N ASN A 43 -1.42 2.13 3.66
CA ASN A 43 -1.88 1.51 2.43
C ASN A 43 -2.13 2.58 1.39
N VAL A 44 -1.60 2.40 0.18
CA VAL A 44 -1.79 3.36 -0.92
C VAL A 44 -2.22 2.60 -2.18
N VAL A 45 -3.24 3.10 -2.86
CA VAL A 45 -3.61 2.63 -4.19
C VAL A 45 -3.19 3.67 -5.23
N PHE A 46 -2.76 3.21 -6.40
CA PHE A 46 -2.31 4.08 -7.49
C PHE A 46 -2.34 3.34 -8.83
N ASP A 47 -2.39 4.10 -9.92
CA ASP A 47 -2.33 3.59 -11.28
C ASP A 47 -0.91 3.69 -11.86
N ALA A 48 -0.47 2.61 -12.54
CA ALA A 48 0.79 2.56 -13.25
C ALA A 48 0.64 1.85 -14.61
N ASP A 49 1.49 2.20 -15.57
CA ASP A 49 1.53 1.54 -16.89
C ASP A 49 2.45 0.31 -16.90
N GLU A 50 3.45 0.31 -16.03
CA GLU A 50 4.40 -0.78 -15.83
C GLU A 50 4.26 -1.34 -14.42
N ILE A 51 4.76 -2.57 -14.21
CA ILE A 51 4.79 -3.18 -12.88
C ILE A 51 5.70 -2.33 -11.98
N PRO A 52 5.18 -1.76 -10.88
CA PRO A 52 5.97 -0.93 -9.98
C PRO A 52 7.05 -1.76 -9.30
N ASP A 53 8.28 -1.24 -9.27
CA ASP A 53 9.38 -1.83 -8.51
C ASP A 53 9.33 -1.35 -7.04
N PRO A 54 9.21 -2.27 -6.06
CA PRO A 54 9.16 -1.89 -4.67
C PRO A 54 10.41 -1.16 -4.15
N ALA A 55 11.60 -1.46 -4.68
CA ALA A 55 12.84 -0.79 -4.28
C ALA A 55 12.87 0.67 -4.72
N THR A 56 12.36 0.95 -5.93
CA THR A 56 12.16 2.32 -6.44
C THR A 56 11.19 3.12 -5.56
N ILE A 57 10.11 2.49 -5.10
CA ILE A 57 9.16 3.13 -4.16
C ILE A 57 9.85 3.45 -2.84
N GLU A 58 10.59 2.50 -2.25
CA GLU A 58 11.31 2.71 -1.00
C GLU A 58 12.36 3.83 -1.11
N ALA A 59 13.10 3.89 -2.22
CA ALA A 59 14.06 4.97 -2.48
C ALA A 59 13.39 6.35 -2.49
N ALA A 60 12.21 6.48 -3.12
CA ALA A 60 11.46 7.73 -3.13
C ALA A 60 10.97 8.14 -1.73
N PHE A 61 10.64 7.19 -0.86
CA PHE A 61 10.28 7.45 0.54
C PHE A 61 11.48 7.97 1.35
N ILE A 62 12.66 7.38 1.15
CA ILE A 62 13.89 7.83 1.81
C ILE A 62 14.25 9.23 1.34
N GLU A 63 14.23 9.49 0.03
CA GLU A 63 14.58 10.78 -0.55
C GLU A 63 13.63 11.90 -0.08
N ARG A 64 12.31 11.65 -0.12
CA ARG A 64 11.32 12.72 0.11
C ARG A 64 10.96 12.93 1.56
N LEU A 65 11.01 11.88 2.36
CA LEU A 65 10.50 11.90 3.73
C LEU A 65 11.58 11.55 4.76
N GLY A 66 12.75 11.06 4.33
CA GLY A 66 13.79 10.56 5.24
C GLY A 66 13.32 9.34 6.02
N ILE A 67 12.48 8.50 5.42
CA ILE A 67 11.89 7.31 6.06
C ILE A 67 12.18 6.10 5.17
N SER A 68 12.72 5.03 5.73
CA SER A 68 12.65 3.71 5.11
C SER A 68 11.27 3.12 5.41
N ALA A 69 10.39 3.23 4.42
CA ALA A 69 9.13 2.54 4.40
C ALA A 69 9.32 1.32 3.51
N SER A 70 9.72 0.20 4.11
CA SER A 70 9.77 -1.05 3.36
C SER A 70 8.36 -1.42 2.89
N THR A 71 8.22 -1.81 1.64
CA THR A 71 7.00 -2.43 1.12
C THR A 71 6.86 -3.84 1.68
N LEU A 72 5.63 -4.30 1.92
CA LEU A 72 5.38 -5.68 2.33
C LEU A 72 5.74 -6.64 1.18
N PRO A 73 6.75 -7.53 1.32
CA PRO A 73 7.16 -8.43 0.25
C PRO A 73 6.22 -9.64 0.22
N VAL A 74 5.07 -9.50 -0.45
CA VAL A 74 4.02 -10.52 -0.51
C VAL A 74 4.56 -11.89 -0.93
N ALA A 75 5.40 -11.94 -1.97
CA ALA A 75 5.99 -13.19 -2.46
C ALA A 75 6.93 -13.83 -1.42
N GLU A 76 7.67 -13.02 -0.65
CA GLU A 76 8.53 -13.53 0.43
C GLU A 76 7.69 -14.05 1.60
N LEU A 77 6.58 -13.38 1.92
CA LEU A 77 5.65 -13.84 2.95
C LEU A 77 4.96 -15.15 2.56
N GLU A 78 4.46 -15.26 1.33
CA GLU A 78 3.88 -16.51 0.82
C GLU A 78 4.90 -17.66 0.88
N GLY A 79 6.17 -17.39 0.55
CA GLY A 79 7.25 -18.36 0.67
C GLY A 79 7.54 -18.81 2.11
N ARG A 80 7.23 -17.99 3.12
CA ARG A 80 7.51 -18.28 4.54
C ARG A 80 6.30 -18.79 5.33
N VAL A 81 5.08 -18.39 4.97
CA VAL A 81 3.85 -18.71 5.72
C VAL A 81 2.88 -19.60 4.94
N GLY A 82 3.22 -19.97 3.70
CA GLY A 82 2.37 -20.75 2.81
C GLY A 82 1.44 -19.86 1.96
N PRO A 83 0.75 -20.45 0.97
CA PRO A 83 -0.16 -19.72 0.09
C PRO A 83 -1.25 -19.06 0.92
N MET A 84 -1.16 -17.75 1.02
CA MET A 84 -2.08 -16.91 1.77
C MET A 84 -2.89 -16.07 0.80
N THR A 85 -4.12 -15.80 1.20
CA THR A 85 -5.06 -15.13 0.33
C THR A 85 -5.02 -13.63 0.60
N ILE A 86 -4.35 -12.86 -0.25
CA ILE A 86 -4.51 -11.40 -0.25
C ILE A 86 -5.86 -11.07 -0.90
N ARG A 87 -6.72 -10.39 -0.14
CA ARG A 87 -8.02 -9.91 -0.62
C ARG A 87 -7.98 -8.41 -0.76
N THR A 88 -8.32 -7.92 -1.95
CA THR A 88 -8.56 -6.49 -2.16
C THR A 88 -9.73 -6.04 -1.29
N LEU A 89 -9.73 -4.77 -0.91
CA LEU A 89 -10.81 -4.19 -0.10
C LEU A 89 -12.19 -4.49 -0.70
N GLY A 90 -12.36 -4.27 -2.01
CA GLY A 90 -13.62 -4.57 -2.69
C GLY A 90 -14.03 -6.05 -2.65
N THR A 91 -13.08 -6.98 -2.48
CA THR A 91 -13.42 -8.39 -2.27
C THR A 91 -13.91 -8.65 -0.84
N ILE A 92 -13.31 -7.98 0.14
CA ILE A 92 -13.80 -8.03 1.53
C ILE A 92 -15.18 -7.38 1.64
N GLU A 93 -15.40 -6.24 1.00
CA GLU A 93 -16.70 -5.56 0.96
C GLU A 93 -17.78 -6.45 0.34
N ARG A 94 -17.49 -7.11 -0.79
CA ARG A 94 -18.41 -8.09 -1.40
C ARG A 94 -18.67 -9.30 -0.52
N MET A 95 -17.68 -9.75 0.26
CA MET A 95 -17.86 -10.87 1.19
C MET A 95 -18.77 -10.46 2.36
N ILE A 96 -18.58 -9.27 2.92
CA ILE A 96 -19.46 -8.73 3.97
C ILE A 96 -20.88 -8.61 3.42
N ALA A 97 -21.08 -7.93 2.28
CA ALA A 97 -22.40 -7.77 1.69
C ALA A 97 -23.11 -9.11 1.39
N LYS A 98 -22.37 -10.16 1.06
CA LYS A 98 -22.92 -11.48 0.74
C LYS A 98 -23.20 -12.36 1.97
N PHE A 99 -22.43 -12.19 3.04
CA PHE A 99 -22.43 -13.11 4.18
C PHE A 99 -22.76 -12.45 5.52
N ASP A 100 -23.06 -11.16 5.54
CA ASP A 100 -23.63 -10.51 6.71
C ASP A 100 -24.99 -11.14 7.04
N ARG A 101 -25.04 -11.86 8.17
CA ARG A 101 -26.23 -12.57 8.66
C ARG A 101 -26.98 -11.78 9.73
N SER A 102 -26.70 -10.48 9.86
CA SER A 102 -27.54 -9.61 10.68
C SER A 102 -28.85 -9.29 9.94
N SER A 103 -29.83 -10.16 10.12
CA SER A 103 -31.27 -9.95 9.85
C SER A 103 -32.08 -10.67 10.91
#